data_AF-A0A8T3XB42-F1
#
_entry.id   AF-A0A8T3XB42-F1
#
_cell.length_a   1.000
_cell.length_b   1.000
_cell.length_c   1.000
_cell.angle_alpha   90.00
_cell.angle_beta   90.00
_cell.angle_gamma   90.00
#
_symmetry.space_group_name_H-M   'P 1'
#
loop_
_entity.id
_entity.type
_entity.pdbx_description
1 polymer ?
#
loop_
_entity_poly.entity_id
_entity_poly.type
_entity_poly.pdbx_seq_one_letter_code
_entity_poly.pdbx_strand_id
1 'polypeptide(L)'
;MRLRRKYTAILMKKSTENMKLLQKVRNFVAYGEIDKETLYDLLAKRAQVIGKVKINPEKIINQLDKKSLSEMSIKDFFRLHSPRGGINTKRHFPKNKGVWGDNGKKINDLVRRML
;
A
#
# COMPACT_ATOMS: atom_id res chain seq x y z
N MET A 1 -12.42 0.34 3.83
CA MET A 1 -11.04 0.81 3.57
C MET A 1 -10.80 2.15 4.27
N ARG A 2 -9.69 2.30 5.03
CA ARG A 2 -9.33 3.53 5.77
C ARG A 2 -8.59 4.57 4.90
N LEU A 3 -8.94 4.69 3.61
CA LEU A 3 -8.30 5.61 2.65
C LEU A 3 -8.99 6.98 2.68
N ARG A 4 -8.55 7.88 3.58
CA ARG A 4 -9.18 9.20 3.75
C ARG A 4 -8.54 10.32 2.91
N ARG A 5 -7.31 10.15 2.44
CA ARG A 5 -6.53 11.19 1.75
C ARG A 5 -5.80 10.59 0.54
N LYS A 6 -5.41 11.46 -0.39
CA LYS A 6 -4.50 11.09 -1.50
C LYS A 6 -3.17 10.57 -0.95
N TYR A 7 -2.49 9.74 -1.74
CA TYR A 7 -1.18 9.16 -1.39
C TYR A 7 -1.18 8.46 -0.03
N THR A 8 -2.23 7.67 0.21
CA THR A 8 -2.31 6.77 1.36
C THR A 8 -2.41 5.35 0.85
N ALA A 9 -1.69 4.42 1.48
CA ALA A 9 -1.71 3.00 1.13
C ALA A 9 -2.19 2.16 2.32
N ILE A 10 -2.80 1.02 2.03
CA ILE A 10 -3.28 0.03 3.00
C ILE A 10 -2.89 -1.34 2.49
N LEU A 11 -2.48 -2.24 3.38
CA LEU A 11 -2.23 -3.63 3.07
C LEU A 11 -3.52 -4.44 3.26
N MET A 12 -3.85 -5.30 2.30
CA MET A 12 -5.05 -6.12 2.33
C MET A 12 -4.70 -7.57 2.00
N LYS A 13 -5.30 -8.51 2.73
CA LYS A 13 -5.20 -9.94 2.41
C LYS A 13 -5.97 -10.23 1.13
N LYS A 14 -5.44 -11.12 0.29
CA LYS A 14 -6.11 -11.57 -0.93
C LYS A 14 -7.33 -12.43 -0.54
N SER A 15 -8.53 -11.87 -0.67
CA SER A 15 -9.80 -12.58 -0.47
C SER A 15 -10.77 -12.22 -1.60
N THR A 16 -11.75 -13.08 -1.86
CA THR A 16 -12.78 -12.85 -2.90
C THR A 16 -13.56 -11.56 -2.65
N GLU A 17 -13.87 -11.27 -1.38
CA GLU A 17 -14.52 -10.04 -0.94
C GLU A 17 -13.67 -8.80 -1.22
N ASN A 18 -12.38 -8.85 -0.86
CA ASN A 18 -11.44 -7.75 -1.09
C ASN A 18 -11.23 -7.50 -2.59
N MET A 19 -11.20 -8.57 -3.40
CA MET A 19 -11.11 -8.44 -4.86
C MET A 19 -12.36 -7.77 -5.46
N LYS A 20 -13.57 -8.16 -5.02
CA LYS A 20 -14.81 -7.50 -5.43
C LYS A 20 -14.83 -6.03 -5.02
N LEU A 21 -14.33 -5.71 -3.83
CA LEU A 21 -14.19 -4.33 -3.36
C LEU A 21 -13.23 -3.54 -4.27
N LEU A 22 -12.05 -4.09 -4.58
CA LEU A 22 -11.07 -3.47 -5.47
C LEU A 22 -11.62 -3.22 -6.87
N GLN A 23 -12.40 -4.15 -7.42
CA GLN A 23 -13.07 -3.96 -8.71
C GLN A 23 -14.04 -2.77 -8.69
N LYS A 24 -14.77 -2.55 -7.60
CA LYS A 24 -15.66 -1.38 -7.46
C LYS A 24 -14.90 -0.06 -7.39
N VAL A 25 -13.75 -0.03 -6.70
CA VAL A 25 -12.94 1.20 -6.52
C VAL A 25 -11.84 1.39 -7.56
N ARG A 26 -11.72 0.50 -8.55
CA ARG A 26 -10.62 0.45 -9.54
C ARG A 26 -10.38 1.76 -10.31
N ASN A 27 -11.40 2.61 -10.42
CA ASN A 27 -11.31 3.91 -11.11
C ASN A 27 -10.73 5.03 -10.23
N PHE A 28 -10.40 4.75 -8.97
CA PHE A 28 -9.89 5.75 -8.02
C PHE A 28 -8.59 5.34 -7.34
N VAL A 29 -8.31 4.02 -7.29
CA VAL A 29 -7.14 3.48 -6.60
C VAL A 29 -6.22 2.72 -7.54
N ALA A 30 -4.95 2.70 -7.18
CA ALA A 30 -3.94 1.79 -7.74
C ALA A 30 -3.80 0.61 -6.77
N TYR A 31 -3.88 -0.62 -7.27
CA TYR A 31 -3.63 -1.83 -6.48
C TYR A 31 -2.76 -2.82 -7.24
N GLY A 32 -2.17 -3.78 -6.52
CA GLY A 32 -1.31 -4.81 -7.09
C GLY A 32 -0.68 -5.67 -5.98
N GLU A 33 0.08 -6.68 -6.38
CA GLU A 33 0.79 -7.56 -5.46
C GLU A 33 2.13 -6.92 -5.03
N ILE A 34 2.35 -6.84 -3.72
CA ILE A 34 3.55 -6.22 -3.15
C ILE A 34 4.66 -7.26 -2.93
N ASP A 35 5.89 -6.89 -3.27
CA ASP A 35 7.08 -7.72 -3.03
C ASP A 35 7.56 -7.60 -1.58
N LYS A 36 8.23 -8.64 -1.06
CA LYS A 36 8.78 -8.64 0.31
C LYS A 36 9.76 -7.49 0.54
N GLU A 37 10.59 -7.17 -0.45
CA GLU A 37 11.54 -6.05 -0.39
C GLU A 37 10.83 -4.70 -0.24
N THR A 38 9.83 -4.45 -1.10
CA THR A 38 9.07 -3.20 -1.08
C THR A 38 8.24 -3.07 0.20
N LEU A 39 7.74 -4.19 0.72
CA LEU A 39 7.05 -4.24 2.01
C LEU A 39 7.99 -3.87 3.17
N TYR A 40 9.23 -4.37 3.15
CA TYR A 40 10.25 -4.01 4.12
C TYR A 40 10.52 -2.50 4.11
N ASP A 41 10.79 -1.93 2.93
CA ASP A 41 11.05 -0.50 2.78
C ASP A 41 9.87 0.36 3.22
N LEU A 42 8.63 -0.08 2.90
CA LEU A 42 7.40 0.60 3.29
C LEU A 42 7.26 0.64 4.82
N LEU A 43 7.50 -0.48 5.50
CA LEU A 43 7.44 -0.55 6.95
C LEU A 43 8.57 0.27 7.59
N ALA A 44 9.80 0.16 7.10
CA ALA A 44 10.95 0.86 7.66
C ALA A 44 10.80 2.39 7.56
N LYS A 45 10.33 2.90 6.42
CA LYS A 45 10.29 4.36 6.16
C LYS A 45 8.98 5.01 6.57
N ARG A 46 7.85 4.31 6.49
CA ARG A 46 6.51 4.92 6.55
C ARG A 46 5.58 4.36 7.62
N ALA A 47 5.96 3.29 8.34
CA ALA A 47 5.15 2.79 9.44
C ALA A 47 5.05 3.83 10.56
N GLN A 48 3.83 4.05 11.06
CA GLN A 48 3.57 4.91 12.19
C GLN A 48 3.04 4.10 13.35
N VAL A 49 3.71 4.18 14.50
CA VAL A 49 3.26 3.56 15.74
C VAL A 49 2.19 4.39 16.43
N ILE A 50 1.29 3.69 17.09
CA ILE A 50 0.31 4.21 18.02
C ILE A 50 0.89 3.94 19.41
N GLY A 51 1.69 4.87 19.93
CA GLY A 51 2.36 4.74 21.25
C GLY A 51 3.89 4.73 21.17
N LYS A 52 4.55 4.13 22.17
CA LYS A 52 6.02 4.09 22.35
C LYS A 52 6.65 2.73 21.95
N VAL A 53 6.16 2.09 20.89
CA VAL A 53 6.68 0.79 20.44
C VAL A 53 7.82 0.99 19.44
N LYS A 54 8.92 0.23 19.59
CA LYS A 54 10.00 0.19 18.60
C LYS A 54 9.57 -0.64 17.39
N ILE A 55 9.71 -0.07 16.20
CA ILE A 55 9.37 -0.74 14.94
C ILE A 55 10.55 -1.61 14.53
N ASN A 56 10.33 -2.92 14.41
CA ASN A 56 11.26 -3.82 13.73
C ASN A 56 10.56 -4.44 12.51
N PRO A 57 10.88 -4.00 11.27
CA PRO A 57 10.18 -4.42 10.05
C PRO A 57 10.12 -5.94 9.86
N GLU A 58 11.21 -6.66 10.17
CA GLU A 58 11.30 -8.12 9.97
C GLU A 58 10.33 -8.88 10.85
N LYS A 59 10.21 -8.46 12.11
CA LYS A 59 9.27 -9.06 13.07
C LYS A 59 7.82 -8.84 12.62
N ILE A 60 7.53 -7.66 12.06
CA ILE A 60 6.19 -7.30 11.59
C ILE A 60 5.81 -8.12 10.36
N ILE A 61 6.71 -8.30 9.40
CA ILE A 61 6.46 -9.11 8.20
C ILE A 61 6.10 -10.56 8.59
N ASN A 62 6.85 -11.15 9.51
CA ASN A 62 6.59 -12.53 9.98
C ASN A 62 5.29 -12.66 10.77
N GLN A 63 4.81 -11.58 11.39
CA GLN A 63 3.57 -11.58 12.17
C GLN A 63 2.34 -11.16 11.34
N LEU A 64 2.52 -10.59 10.15
CA LEU A 64 1.43 -10.07 9.31
C LEU A 64 0.42 -11.15 8.88
N ASP A 65 0.89 -12.40 8.78
CA ASP A 65 0.02 -13.54 8.48
C ASP A 65 -0.96 -13.82 9.62
N LYS A 66 -0.51 -13.60 10.87
CA LYS A 66 -1.22 -13.98 12.10
C LYS A 66 -2.04 -12.86 12.73
N LYS A 67 -1.61 -11.59 12.60
CA LYS A 67 -2.22 -10.43 13.28
C LYS A 67 -2.40 -9.24 12.35
N SER A 68 -3.42 -8.42 12.61
CA SER A 68 -3.61 -7.15 11.91
C SER A 68 -2.61 -6.08 12.38
N LEU A 69 -2.33 -5.05 11.56
CA LEU A 69 -1.40 -3.98 11.94
C LEU A 69 -1.86 -3.21 13.19
N SER A 70 -3.17 -2.99 13.34
CA SER A 70 -3.76 -2.38 14.53
C SER A 70 -3.45 -3.15 15.81
N GLU A 71 -3.47 -4.49 15.77
CA GLU A 71 -3.11 -5.33 16.92
C GLU A 71 -1.63 -5.21 17.30
N MET A 72 -0.78 -4.85 16.35
CA MET A 72 0.65 -4.58 16.58
C MET A 72 0.92 -3.15 17.04
N SER A 73 -0.13 -2.37 17.38
CA SER A 73 -0.02 -0.95 17.71
C SER A 73 0.59 -0.11 16.57
N ILE A 74 0.38 -0.52 15.32
CA ILE A 74 0.77 0.21 14.12
C ILE A 74 -0.50 0.71 13.43
N LYS A 75 -0.44 1.93 12.87
CA LYS A 75 -1.57 2.42 12.07
C LYS A 75 -1.77 1.53 10.84
N ASP A 76 -3.02 1.16 10.56
CA ASP A 76 -3.38 0.33 9.39
C ASP A 76 -3.17 1.01 8.02
N PHE A 77 -2.72 2.26 8.01
CA PHE A 77 -2.50 3.01 6.79
C PHE A 77 -1.11 3.63 6.78
N PHE A 78 -0.53 3.66 5.60
CA PHE A 78 0.76 4.27 5.32
C PHE A 78 0.55 5.59 4.60
N ARG A 79 1.12 6.67 5.15
CA ARG A 79 1.13 7.98 4.48
C ARG A 79 2.33 8.04 3.56
N LEU A 80 2.06 8.07 2.26
CA LEU A 80 3.09 8.10 1.23
C LEU A 80 3.35 9.54 0.78
N HIS A 81 4.53 9.77 0.18
CA HIS A 81 4.82 11.00 -0.52
C HIS A 81 4.22 10.98 -1.94
N SER A 82 4.12 12.15 -2.56
CA SER A 82 3.79 12.22 -3.98
C SER A 82 4.84 11.48 -4.80
N PRO A 83 4.46 10.80 -5.90
CA PRO A 83 5.39 9.98 -6.67
C PRO A 83 6.40 10.85 -7.39
N ARG A 84 7.69 10.55 -7.17
CA ARG A 84 8.78 11.18 -7.92
C ARG A 84 8.62 10.89 -9.42
N GLY A 85 8.82 11.90 -10.26
CA GLY A 85 8.62 11.82 -11.72
C GLY A 85 7.15 11.89 -12.18
N GLY A 86 6.20 12.14 -11.27
CA GLY A 86 4.79 12.34 -11.59
C GLY A 86 4.04 11.06 -12.00
N ILE A 87 2.72 11.19 -12.09
CA ILE A 87 1.77 10.14 -12.51
C ILE A 87 0.57 10.78 -13.21
N ASN A 88 -0.12 9.99 -14.05
CA ASN A 88 -1.41 10.39 -14.59
C ASN A 88 -2.54 9.79 -13.74
N THR A 89 -3.13 10.62 -12.86
CA THR A 89 -4.21 10.20 -11.96
C THR A 89 -5.59 10.18 -12.62
N LYS A 90 -5.69 10.37 -13.95
CA LYS A 90 -6.97 10.38 -14.68
C LYS A 90 -7.09 9.22 -15.68
N ARG A 91 -6.14 8.29 -15.68
CA ARG A 91 -6.06 7.19 -16.64
C ARG A 91 -5.75 5.87 -15.94
N HIS A 92 -6.27 4.80 -16.53
CA HIS A 92 -5.96 3.43 -16.14
C HIS A 92 -4.55 3.01 -16.56
N PHE A 93 -3.92 2.21 -15.72
CA PHE A 93 -2.69 1.51 -16.08
C PHE A 93 -2.96 0.53 -17.25
N PRO A 94 -2.04 0.35 -18.22
CA PRO A 94 -0.72 0.97 -18.36
C PRO A 94 -0.69 2.23 -19.24
N LYS A 95 -1.83 2.68 -19.77
CA LYS A 95 -1.88 3.73 -20.81
C LYS A 95 -1.37 5.06 -20.26
N ASN A 96 -0.42 5.68 -20.97
CA ASN A 96 0.02 7.08 -20.75
C ASN A 96 0.36 7.42 -19.29
N LYS A 97 1.16 6.58 -18.62
CA LYS A 97 1.54 6.71 -17.19
C LYS A 97 0.34 6.72 -16.23
N GLY A 98 -0.79 6.15 -16.65
CA GLY A 98 -1.98 5.93 -15.84
C GLY A 98 -1.69 4.97 -14.68
N VAL A 99 -2.34 5.18 -13.54
CA VAL A 99 -2.13 4.38 -12.33
C VAL A 99 -3.39 3.68 -11.83
N TRP A 100 -4.57 4.02 -12.35
CA TRP A 100 -5.81 3.44 -11.86
C TRP A 100 -5.93 1.96 -12.19
N GLY A 101 -6.45 1.21 -11.23
CA GLY A 101 -6.76 -0.20 -11.33
C GLY A 101 -5.58 -1.09 -10.94
N ASP A 102 -5.55 -2.25 -11.57
CA ASP A 102 -4.56 -3.29 -11.31
C ASP A 102 -3.24 -2.96 -12.01
N ASN A 103 -2.19 -2.76 -11.22
CA ASN A 103 -0.82 -2.55 -11.69
C ASN A 103 0.02 -3.84 -11.59
N GLY A 104 -0.55 -4.94 -11.08
CA GLY A 104 0.17 -6.19 -10.84
C GLY A 104 1.45 -5.96 -10.06
N LYS A 105 2.58 -6.46 -10.59
CA LYS A 105 3.92 -6.29 -10.00
C LYS A 105 4.48 -4.87 -10.13
N LYS A 106 4.00 -4.05 -11.08
CA LYS A 106 4.50 -2.67 -11.27
C LYS A 106 4.05 -1.71 -10.16
N ILE A 107 3.17 -2.17 -9.27
CA ILE A 107 2.83 -1.42 -8.06
C ILE A 107 4.07 -1.15 -7.19
N ASN A 108 5.04 -2.09 -7.20
CA ASN A 108 6.26 -1.97 -6.40
C ASN A 108 7.10 -0.77 -6.84
N ASP A 109 7.23 -0.55 -8.15
CA ASP A 109 7.91 0.63 -8.70
C ASP A 109 7.19 1.93 -8.34
N LEU A 110 5.85 1.92 -8.34
CA LEU A 110 5.06 3.09 -7.94
C LEU A 110 5.28 3.42 -6.46
N VAL A 111 5.22 2.40 -5.58
CA VAL A 111 5.44 2.55 -4.15
C VAL A 111 6.85 3.06 -3.89
N ARG A 112 7.89 2.47 -4.52
CA ARG A 112 9.28 2.92 -4.39
C ARG A 112 9.48 4.39 -4.74
N ARG A 113 8.74 4.93 -5.72
CA ARG A 113 8.76 6.37 -6.07
C ARG A 113 8.04 7.26 -5.05
N MET A 114 7.18 6.70 -4.21
CA MET A 114 6.40 7.39 -3.18
C MET A 114 6.97 7.22 -1.76
N LEU A 115 7.98 6.36 -1.58
CA LEU A 115 8.72 6.20 -0.33
C LEU A 115 9.68 7.37 -0.08
#